data_AF-A0A699HNK0-F1
#
_entry.id   AF-A0A699HNK0-F1
#
_cell.length_a   1.000
_cell.length_b   1.000
_cell.length_c   1.000
_cell.angle_alpha   90.00
_cell.angle_beta   90.00
_cell.angle_gamma   90.00
#
_symmetry.space_group_name_H-M   'P 1'
#
loop_
_entity.id
_entity.type
_entity.pdbx_description
1 polymer ?
#
loop_
_entity_poly.entity_id
_entity_poly.type
_entity_poly.pdbx_seq_one_letter_code
_entity_poly.pdbx_strand_id
1 'polypeptide(L)'
;MDEFDKFAAKKGESLESVYERLTTLVNIMDHNNVYPISVSINTKFINCLQPDWSKYVTMVRYNQIGDVVSYDQLYDSLVRFKPHLHTSKAKKAAKNQDLLALLAYSNASSSQSHAYSSYSPQSYYVTHPLSVVDYKDEYQGELQGDS
;
A
#
# COMPACT_ATOMS: atom_id res chain seq x y z
N MET A 1 -9.62 14.18 -24.13
CA MET A 1 -8.55 13.32 -23.56
C MET A 1 -8.00 13.95 -22.28
N ASP A 2 -7.65 15.24 -22.29
CA ASP A 2 -7.11 15.97 -21.13
C ASP A 2 -7.87 15.80 -19.81
N GLU A 3 -9.21 15.81 -19.82
CA GLU A 3 -10.01 15.58 -18.61
C GLU A 3 -9.89 14.15 -18.05
N PHE A 4 -9.80 13.14 -18.92
CA PHE A 4 -9.59 11.74 -18.53
C PHE A 4 -8.18 11.52 -17.99
N ASP A 5 -7.19 12.18 -18.58
CA ASP A 5 -5.80 12.10 -18.13
C ASP A 5 -5.65 12.73 -16.74
N LYS A 6 -6.30 13.87 -16.51
CA LYS A 6 -6.35 14.58 -15.22
C LYS A 6 -7.31 13.99 -14.20
N PHE A 7 -8.09 12.97 -14.57
CA PHE A 7 -9.04 12.35 -13.65
C PHE A 7 -8.30 11.72 -12.45
N ALA A 8 -8.66 12.19 -11.26
CA ALA A 8 -8.13 11.73 -9.99
C ALA A 8 -9.22 11.82 -8.91
N ALA A 9 -9.15 10.95 -7.90
CA ALA A 9 -10.04 11.07 -6.75
C ALA A 9 -9.60 12.22 -5.84
N LYS A 10 -10.59 12.87 -5.24
CA LYS A 10 -10.39 13.90 -4.23
C LYS A 10 -10.10 13.26 -2.87
N LYS A 11 -9.41 13.99 -2.01
CA LYS A 11 -9.19 13.56 -0.62
C LYS A 11 -10.54 13.34 0.07
N GLY A 12 -10.75 12.17 0.65
CA GLY A 12 -12.00 11.84 1.34
C GLY A 12 -13.14 11.40 0.42
N GLU A 13 -12.94 11.36 -0.90
CA GLU A 13 -13.96 10.93 -1.85
C GLU A 13 -14.32 9.45 -1.66
N SER A 14 -15.63 9.15 -1.69
CA SER A 14 -16.15 7.78 -1.58
C SER A 14 -15.95 7.00 -2.88
N LEU A 15 -16.03 5.67 -2.80
CA LEU A 15 -15.94 4.80 -3.98
C LEU A 15 -17.06 5.11 -4.98
N GLU A 16 -18.25 5.36 -4.47
CA GLU A 16 -19.47 5.70 -5.21
C GLU A 16 -19.29 7.01 -5.98
N SER A 17 -18.79 8.06 -5.33
CA SER A 17 -18.54 9.36 -5.98
C SER A 17 -17.50 9.23 -7.09
N VAL A 18 -16.42 8.48 -6.88
CA VAL A 18 -15.42 8.22 -7.93
C VAL A 18 -16.05 7.49 -9.11
N TYR A 19 -16.85 6.45 -8.83
CA TYR A 19 -17.53 5.67 -9.86
C TYR A 19 -18.52 6.51 -10.69
N GLU A 20 -19.37 7.31 -10.04
CA GLU A 20 -20.33 8.17 -10.71
C GLU A 20 -19.65 9.24 -11.58
N ARG A 21 -18.58 9.86 -11.08
CA ARG A 21 -17.80 10.86 -11.84
C ARG A 21 -17.11 10.23 -13.04
N LEU A 22 -16.54 9.03 -12.88
CA LEU A 22 -15.90 8.33 -14.00
C LEU A 22 -16.93 7.90 -15.04
N THR A 23 -18.08 7.37 -14.61
CA THR A 23 -19.19 6.99 -15.49
C THR A 23 -19.69 8.19 -16.29
N THR A 24 -19.88 9.33 -15.63
CA THR A 24 -20.25 10.59 -16.28
C THR A 24 -19.23 10.99 -17.33
N LEU A 25 -17.93 10.91 -17.01
CA LEU A 25 -16.86 11.24 -17.94
C LEU A 25 -16.84 10.29 -19.14
N VAL A 26 -16.98 8.98 -18.91
CA VAL A 26 -17.04 7.97 -19.98
C VAL A 26 -18.24 8.24 -20.91
N ASN A 27 -19.41 8.58 -20.37
CA ASN A 27 -20.59 8.93 -21.17
C ASN A 27 -20.38 10.21 -22.00
N ILE A 28 -19.73 11.24 -21.42
CA ILE A 28 -19.37 12.46 -22.16
C ILE A 28 -18.39 12.12 -23.30
N MET A 29 -17.44 11.23 -23.07
CA MET A 29 -16.47 10.81 -24.09
C MET A 29 -17.16 10.04 -25.22
N ASP A 30 -18.08 9.14 -24.89
CA ASP A 30 -18.90 8.39 -25.85
C ASP A 30 -19.71 9.31 -26.76
N HIS A 31 -20.43 10.29 -26.20
CA HIS A 31 -21.16 11.30 -26.96
C HIS A 31 -20.26 12.17 -27.87
N ASN A 32 -18.98 12.29 -27.54
CA ASN A 32 -17.99 13.02 -28.34
C ASN A 32 -17.21 12.12 -29.31
N ASN A 33 -17.65 10.87 -29.54
CA ASN A 33 -16.99 9.87 -30.38
C ASN A 33 -15.55 9.55 -29.94
N VAL A 34 -15.26 9.63 -28.65
CA VAL A 34 -13.97 9.26 -28.06
C VAL A 34 -14.13 7.95 -27.29
N TYR A 35 -13.45 6.90 -27.74
CA TYR A 35 -13.58 5.55 -27.19
C TYR A 35 -12.25 5.06 -26.61
N PRO A 36 -11.99 5.29 -25.30
CA PRO A 36 -10.85 4.67 -24.63
C PRO A 36 -11.00 3.16 -24.65
N ILE A 37 -9.87 2.46 -24.78
CA ILE A 37 -9.87 1.02 -24.57
C ILE A 37 -10.29 0.70 -23.13
N SER A 38 -11.09 -0.37 -22.95
CA SER A 38 -11.65 -0.77 -21.65
C SER A 38 -10.59 -0.86 -20.54
N VAL A 39 -9.41 -1.41 -20.87
CA VAL A 39 -8.28 -1.52 -19.94
C VAL A 39 -7.83 -0.16 -19.40
N SER A 40 -7.88 0.90 -20.19
CA SER A 40 -7.54 2.26 -19.75
C SER A 40 -8.55 2.79 -18.74
N ILE A 41 -9.84 2.56 -18.96
CA ILE A 41 -10.91 2.96 -18.03
C ILE A 41 -10.77 2.19 -16.71
N ASN A 42 -10.57 0.88 -16.78
CA ASN A 42 -10.35 0.02 -15.61
C ASN A 42 -9.12 0.46 -14.80
N THR A 43 -8.01 0.72 -15.50
CA THR A 43 -6.77 1.17 -14.88
C THR A 43 -6.97 2.53 -14.21
N LYS A 44 -7.68 3.46 -14.88
CA LYS A 44 -8.00 4.76 -14.33
C LYS A 44 -8.85 4.63 -13.07
N PHE A 45 -9.91 3.85 -13.11
CA PHE A 45 -10.79 3.62 -11.97
C PHE A 45 -10.03 3.14 -10.73
N ILE A 46 -9.21 2.09 -10.89
CA ILE A 46 -8.47 1.50 -9.78
C ILE A 46 -7.41 2.45 -9.24
N ASN A 47 -6.65 3.14 -10.12
CA ASN A 47 -5.55 3.99 -9.70
C ASN A 47 -6.01 5.26 -8.97
N CYS A 48 -7.25 5.69 -9.17
CA CYS A 48 -7.80 6.83 -8.47
C CYS A 48 -8.29 6.48 -7.06
N LEU A 49 -8.43 5.21 -6.70
CA LEU A 49 -8.96 4.85 -5.38
C LEU A 49 -8.00 5.22 -4.24
N GLN A 50 -8.57 5.55 -3.08
CA GLN A 50 -7.76 5.83 -1.89
C GLN A 50 -6.92 4.62 -1.47
N PRO A 51 -5.75 4.81 -0.82
CA PRO A 51 -4.84 3.72 -0.44
C PRO A 51 -5.49 2.62 0.41
N ASP A 52 -6.53 2.96 1.18
CA ASP A 52 -7.26 1.98 2.00
C ASP A 52 -7.95 0.88 1.16
N TRP A 53 -8.19 1.14 -0.13
CA TRP A 53 -8.73 0.18 -1.09
C TRP A 53 -7.68 -0.78 -1.66
N SER A 54 -6.37 -0.49 -1.52
CA SER A 54 -5.28 -1.21 -2.18
C SER A 54 -5.33 -2.73 -1.95
N LYS A 55 -5.55 -3.16 -0.69
CA LYS A 55 -5.71 -4.58 -0.34
C LYS A 55 -6.86 -5.25 -1.11
N TYR A 56 -7.99 -4.57 -1.21
CA TYR A 56 -9.20 -5.10 -1.86
C TYR A 56 -9.06 -5.10 -3.38
N VAL A 57 -8.39 -4.10 -3.96
CA VAL A 57 -8.01 -4.09 -5.37
C VAL A 57 -7.17 -5.33 -5.72
N THR A 58 -6.18 -5.68 -4.90
CA THR A 58 -5.38 -6.89 -5.11
C THR A 58 -6.22 -8.16 -5.04
N MET A 59 -7.15 -8.25 -4.09
CA MET A 59 -8.06 -9.39 -3.98
C MET A 59 -9.00 -9.51 -5.18
N VAL A 60 -9.58 -8.39 -5.64
CA VAL A 60 -10.44 -8.36 -6.84
C VAL A 60 -9.66 -8.80 -8.07
N ARG A 61 -8.45 -8.28 -8.26
CA ARG A 61 -7.56 -8.67 -9.37
C ARG A 61 -7.23 -10.16 -9.33
N TYR A 62 -6.92 -10.71 -8.16
CA TYR A 62 -6.61 -12.13 -8.00
C TYR A 62 -7.80 -13.03 -8.33
N ASN A 63 -9.00 -12.64 -7.90
CA ASN A 63 -10.23 -13.40 -8.14
C ASN A 63 -10.72 -13.31 -9.60
N GLN A 64 -10.18 -12.39 -10.40
CA GLN A 64 -10.58 -12.13 -11.78
C GLN A 64 -9.45 -12.42 -12.77
N ILE A 65 -8.40 -13.14 -12.36
CA ILE A 65 -7.29 -13.51 -13.24
C ILE A 65 -7.84 -14.35 -14.41
N GLY A 66 -7.84 -13.77 -15.61
CA GLY A 66 -8.25 -14.43 -16.85
C GLY A 66 -9.49 -13.83 -17.53
N ASP A 67 -10.28 -13.02 -16.81
CA ASP A 67 -11.52 -12.45 -17.34
C ASP A 67 -11.32 -11.02 -17.87
N VAL A 68 -11.97 -10.72 -19.00
CA VAL A 68 -12.15 -9.35 -19.47
C VAL A 68 -13.23 -8.70 -18.60
N VAL A 69 -12.82 -8.04 -17.53
CA VAL A 69 -13.73 -7.37 -16.61
C VAL A 69 -13.96 -5.92 -17.00
N SER A 70 -15.20 -5.43 -16.90
CA SER A 70 -15.49 -3.99 -17.04
C SER A 70 -15.27 -3.24 -15.71
N TYR A 71 -15.15 -1.92 -15.77
CA TYR A 71 -15.02 -1.10 -14.55
C TYR A 71 -16.28 -1.16 -13.68
N ASP A 72 -17.46 -1.45 -14.25
CA ASP A 72 -18.68 -1.72 -13.51
C ASP A 72 -18.57 -3.01 -12.68
N GLN A 73 -18.04 -4.09 -13.27
CA GLN A 73 -17.81 -5.34 -12.55
C GLN A 73 -16.74 -5.18 -11.46
N LEU A 74 -15.73 -4.33 -11.70
CA LEU A 74 -14.76 -3.94 -10.68
C LEU A 74 -15.43 -3.19 -9.54
N TYR A 75 -16.31 -2.23 -9.84
CA TYR A 75 -17.09 -1.49 -8.85
C TYR A 75 -17.94 -2.43 -8.00
N ASP A 76 -18.76 -3.29 -8.61
CA ASP A 76 -19.60 -4.27 -7.90
C ASP A 76 -18.78 -5.19 -6.99
N SER A 77 -17.58 -5.57 -7.46
CA SER A 77 -16.65 -6.38 -6.68
C SER A 77 -16.10 -5.62 -5.46
N LEU A 78 -15.74 -4.34 -5.63
CA LEU A 78 -15.24 -3.50 -4.54
C LEU A 78 -16.35 -3.14 -3.54
N VAL A 79 -17.58 -2.91 -3.99
CA VAL A 79 -18.73 -2.61 -3.12
C VAL A 79 -18.93 -3.70 -2.06
N ARG A 80 -18.76 -4.97 -2.45
CA ARG A 80 -18.84 -6.12 -1.52
C ARG A 80 -17.83 -6.06 -0.39
N PHE A 81 -16.70 -5.37 -0.58
CA PHE A 81 -15.67 -5.21 0.44
C PHE A 81 -15.87 -3.99 1.37
N LYS A 82 -16.86 -3.11 1.13
CA LYS A 82 -17.11 -1.93 1.98
C LYS A 82 -17.25 -2.26 3.47
N PRO A 83 -18.03 -3.27 3.90
CA PRO A 83 -18.15 -3.57 5.33
C PRO A 83 -16.79 -3.93 5.95
N HIS A 84 -16.01 -4.75 5.24
CA HIS A 84 -14.67 -5.13 5.68
C HIS A 84 -13.71 -3.95 5.76
N LEU A 85 -13.79 -3.00 4.81
CA LEU A 85 -13.02 -1.76 4.83
C LEU A 85 -13.36 -0.94 6.08
N HIS A 86 -14.64 -0.72 6.36
CA HIS A 86 -15.09 0.03 7.53
C HIS A 86 -14.65 -0.64 8.85
N THR A 87 -14.83 -1.96 8.96
CA THR A 87 -14.36 -2.72 10.14
C THR A 87 -12.84 -2.62 10.31
N SER A 88 -12.07 -2.73 9.23
CA SER A 88 -10.61 -2.59 9.24
C SER A 88 -10.18 -1.21 9.73
N LYS A 89 -10.83 -0.15 9.24
CA LYS A 89 -10.59 1.23 9.68
C LYS A 89 -10.91 1.43 11.16
N ALA A 90 -12.06 0.95 11.62
CA ALA A 90 -12.48 1.04 13.02
C ALA A 90 -11.49 0.30 13.95
N LYS A 91 -11.08 -0.92 13.57
CA LYS A 91 -10.10 -1.70 14.34
C LYS A 91 -8.74 -1.01 14.41
N LYS A 92 -8.27 -0.42 13.30
CA LYS A 92 -7.02 0.34 13.26
C LYS A 92 -7.10 1.60 14.15
N ALA A 93 -8.25 2.28 14.13
CA ALA A 93 -8.49 3.44 14.98
C ALA A 93 -8.45 3.07 16.48
N ALA A 94 -9.17 2.02 16.87
CA ALA A 94 -9.17 1.52 18.27
C ALA A 94 -7.76 1.15 18.74
N LYS A 95 -7.02 0.35 17.96
CA LYS A 95 -5.64 -0.04 18.30
C LYS A 95 -4.71 1.17 18.49
N ASN A 96 -4.87 2.21 17.67
CA ASN A 96 -4.07 3.42 17.81
C ASN A 96 -4.43 4.20 19.08
N GLN A 97 -5.71 4.25 19.46
CA GLN A 97 -6.14 4.86 20.73
C GLN A 97 -5.57 4.09 21.93
N ASP A 98 -5.62 2.76 21.90
CA ASP A 98 -5.07 1.92 22.97
C ASP A 98 -3.56 2.14 23.12
N LEU A 99 -2.83 2.23 22.01
CA LEU A 99 -1.39 2.51 22.03
C LEU A 99 -1.09 3.90 22.63
N LEU A 100 -1.86 4.92 22.25
CA LEU A 100 -1.70 6.26 22.80
C LEU A 100 -2.01 6.31 24.30
N ALA A 101 -3.05 5.60 24.75
CA ALA A 101 -3.37 5.48 26.16
C ALA A 101 -2.21 4.81 26.92
N LEU A 102 -1.69 3.69 26.41
CA LEU A 102 -0.55 2.99 27.00
C LEU A 102 0.67 3.92 27.16
N LEU A 103 1.00 4.69 26.12
CA LEU A 103 2.11 5.65 26.14
C LEU A 103 1.89 6.80 27.12
N ALA A 104 0.64 7.26 27.27
CA ALA A 104 0.30 8.29 28.25
C ALA A 104 0.49 7.78 29.69
N TYR A 105 0.06 6.55 29.98
CA TYR A 105 0.27 5.92 31.29
C TYR A 105 1.77 5.73 31.60
N SER A 106 2.59 5.27 30.65
CA SER A 106 4.02 5.10 30.88
C SER A 106 4.74 6.43 31.16
N ASN A 107 4.36 7.50 30.48
CA ASN A 107 4.94 8.83 30.69
C ASN A 107 4.47 9.46 32.00
N ALA A 108 3.22 9.23 32.42
CA ALA A 108 2.71 9.66 33.71
C ALA A 108 3.43 8.95 34.87
N SER A 109 3.64 7.63 34.76
CA SER A 109 4.41 6.87 35.76
C SER A 109 5.89 7.27 35.79
N SER A 110 6.50 7.58 34.64
CA SER A 110 7.87 8.09 34.58
C SER A 110 8.02 9.53 35.11
N SER A 111 6.95 10.33 35.11
CA SER A 111 6.97 11.69 35.67
C SER A 111 6.85 11.69 37.20
N GLN A 112 6.57 10.54 37.82
CA GLN A 112 6.41 10.39 39.26
C GLN A 112 7.65 9.81 39.96
N SER A 113 8.68 9.42 39.21
CA SER A 113 9.99 9.05 39.75
C SER A 113 10.98 10.23 39.65
N HIS A 114 11.07 10.95 40.76
CA HIS A 114 12.25 11.66 41.25
C HIS A 114 12.76 12.89 40.47
N ALA A 115 12.54 14.06 41.09
CA ALA A 115 13.62 15.06 41.18
C ALA A 115 14.91 14.35 41.64
N TYR A 116 16.03 14.69 41.00
CA TYR A 116 17.38 14.10 41.11
C TYR A 116 17.62 12.82 40.30
N SER A 117 18.16 12.97 39.09
CA SER A 117 19.52 12.48 38.76
C SER A 117 19.86 12.79 37.29
N SER A 118 20.98 13.48 37.11
CA SER A 118 21.63 13.69 35.81
C SER A 118 22.26 12.37 35.35
N TYR A 119 21.59 11.60 34.51
CA TYR A 119 22.26 10.59 33.68
C TYR A 119 21.77 10.66 32.24
N SER A 120 22.68 11.16 31.39
CA SER A 120 22.59 11.14 29.94
C SER A 120 22.58 9.69 29.43
N PRO A 121 21.64 9.29 28.55
CA PRO A 121 21.71 7.96 27.94
C PRO A 121 22.83 7.96 26.89
N GLN A 122 23.93 7.28 27.18
CA GLN A 122 24.95 7.01 26.15
C GLN A 122 24.36 6.10 25.07
N SER A 123 24.38 6.61 23.84
CA SER A 123 24.08 5.89 22.61
C SER A 123 25.12 4.79 22.38
N TYR A 124 24.75 3.53 22.56
CA TYR A 124 25.57 2.41 22.11
C TYR A 124 25.41 2.26 20.59
N TYR A 125 26.34 2.79 19.81
CA TYR A 125 26.52 2.31 18.44
C TYR A 125 27.20 0.94 18.50
N VAL A 126 26.46 -0.11 18.15
CA VAL A 126 27.04 -1.43 17.87
C VAL A 126 27.73 -1.33 16.51
N THR A 127 29.05 -1.17 16.51
CA THR A 127 29.88 -1.32 15.32
C THR A 127 30.07 -2.81 15.04
N HIS A 128 29.43 -3.33 14.01
CA HIS A 128 29.78 -4.64 13.44
C HIS A 128 31.12 -4.51 12.68
N PRO A 129 32.13 -5.35 12.92
CA PRO A 129 33.30 -5.40 12.04
C PRO A 129 32.92 -6.05 10.70
N LEU A 130 33.29 -5.42 9.58
CA LEU A 130 33.26 -6.06 8.27
C LEU A 130 34.25 -7.22 8.28
N SER A 131 33.74 -8.44 8.08
CA SER A 131 34.57 -9.59 7.77
C SER A 131 35.11 -9.43 6.35
N VAL A 132 36.33 -8.92 6.24
CA VAL A 132 37.14 -9.01 5.04
C VAL A 132 37.53 -10.48 4.89
N VAL A 133 36.85 -11.21 4.01
CA VAL A 133 37.36 -12.50 3.54
C VAL A 133 38.23 -12.21 2.33
N ASP A 134 39.53 -12.29 2.60
CA ASP A 134 40.65 -12.27 1.67
C ASP A 134 40.61 -13.55 0.82
N TYR A 135 40.30 -13.43 -0.48
CA TYR A 135 40.49 -14.54 -1.42
C TYR A 135 41.93 -14.50 -1.91
N LYS A 136 42.79 -15.24 -1.21
CA LYS A 136 44.12 -15.60 -1.68
C LYS A 136 44.05 -16.93 -2.41
N ASP A 137 44.46 -16.81 -3.66
CA ASP A 137 44.70 -17.74 -4.74
C ASP A 137 45.69 -18.88 -4.38
N GLU A 138 45.84 -19.83 -5.31
CA GLU A 138 46.95 -20.79 -5.48
C GLU A 138 46.98 -22.05 -4.57
N TYR A 139 47.32 -23.28 -5.02
CA TYR A 139 47.86 -23.79 -6.29
C TYR A 139 47.62 -25.32 -6.37
N GLN A 140 47.26 -25.79 -7.58
CA GLN A 140 47.74 -26.97 -8.35
C GLN A 140 47.79 -28.45 -7.89
N GLY A 141 47.59 -29.30 -8.93
CA GLY A 141 48.05 -30.69 -9.09
C GLY A 141 46.88 -31.67 -9.27
N GLU A 142 46.73 -32.51 -10.29
CA GLU A 142 47.61 -32.98 -11.36
C GLU A 142 46.76 -33.52 -12.55
N LEU A 143 47.38 -33.55 -13.73
CA LEU A 143 46.94 -34.22 -14.96
C LEU A 143 47.28 -35.72 -14.90
N GLN A 144 46.40 -36.60 -15.39
CA GLN A 144 46.63 -37.81 -16.23
C GLN A 144 45.30 -38.60 -16.25
N GLY A 145 44.79 -39.24 -17.30
CA GLY A 145 45.23 -39.53 -18.66
C GLY A 145 44.23 -40.51 -19.30
N ASP A 146 44.08 -40.38 -20.62
CA ASP A 146 43.60 -41.30 -21.67
C ASP A 146 42.81 -42.58 -21.32
N SER A 147 41.63 -42.71 -21.94
CA SER A 147 41.38 -43.62 -23.09
C SER A 147 40.10 -43.23 -23.83
#